data_AF-A0A926XLS3-F1
#
_entry.id   AF-A0A926XLS3-F1
#
_cell.length_a   1.000
_cell.length_b   1.000
_cell.length_c   1.000
_cell.angle_alpha   90.00
_cell.angle_beta   90.00
_cell.angle_gamma   90.00
#
_symmetry.space_group_name_H-M   'P 1'
#
loop_
_entity.id
_entity.type
_entity.pdbx_description
1 polymer ?
#
loop_
_entity_poly.entity_id
_entity_poly.type
_entity_poly.pdbx_seq_one_letter_code
_entity_poly.pdbx_strand_id
1 'polypeptide(L)'
;MSAILGLILLGCAPSVQSITPEKSELNRETAGGVEEVSQVQAPRRNSEPESSSSRQIAEGLYWIGTTGLGLEVSRDRFRYYDEEGYKEWRDVRGLTSIKEGVIFDGENYWCWSQLVPQGRVGSCTAQGWKIATVKAEEEAKEIGIEELSLGGIRLGDNEATIRRKLGAPDRISEDPYDGPRFEYSGLEFNMGKVGAFNIKSTSDRYCTPAGVCPGMALSEVRQIYGASEIFDRGEEGRFIEYYGPRGETCWLKIALGAADRVESVAVACQP
;
A
#
# COMPACT_ATOMS: atom_id res chain seq x y z
N MET A 1 47.25 -39.61 -36.24
CA MET A 1 48.21 -38.70 -35.56
C MET A 1 47.35 -37.62 -34.93
N SER A 2 46.97 -37.77 -33.65
CA SER A 2 47.60 -37.12 -32.47
C SER A 2 47.47 -35.60 -32.51
N ALA A 3 47.03 -34.84 -31.50
CA ALA A 3 46.69 -35.06 -30.08
C ALA A 3 45.72 -33.91 -29.65
N ILE A 4 44.68 -34.14 -28.84
CA ILE A 4 44.55 -33.98 -27.36
C ILE A 4 45.29 -32.77 -26.74
N LEU A 5 44.50 -31.82 -26.21
CA LEU A 5 44.66 -31.06 -24.95
C LEU A 5 43.31 -30.31 -24.76
N GLY A 6 42.51 -30.40 -23.69
CA GLY A 6 42.76 -30.71 -22.29
C GLY A 6 42.52 -29.46 -21.46
N LEU A 7 41.27 -29.15 -21.08
CA LEU A 7 40.97 -28.16 -20.04
C LEU A 7 39.77 -28.63 -19.20
N ILE A 8 40.05 -29.07 -17.98
CA ILE A 8 39.08 -29.42 -16.94
C ILE A 8 39.04 -28.23 -15.98
N LEU A 9 37.87 -27.61 -15.81
CA LEU A 9 37.60 -26.66 -14.73
C LEU A 9 36.73 -27.34 -13.67
N LEU A 10 37.35 -27.65 -12.53
CA LEU A 10 36.70 -28.03 -11.28
C LEU A 10 36.17 -26.76 -10.60
N GLY A 11 34.85 -26.63 -10.52
CA GLY A 11 34.17 -25.60 -9.73
C GLY A 11 33.74 -26.15 -8.37
N CYS A 12 34.23 -25.52 -7.30
CA CYS A 12 33.91 -25.83 -5.91
C CYS A 12 32.45 -25.47 -5.57
N ALA A 13 31.76 -26.38 -4.88
CA ALA A 13 30.46 -26.14 -4.26
C ALA A 13 30.62 -25.47 -2.89
N PRO A 14 29.84 -24.43 -2.54
CA PRO A 14 29.78 -23.94 -1.17
C PRO A 14 28.84 -24.81 -0.32
N SER A 15 29.33 -25.14 0.87
CA SER A 15 28.66 -25.91 1.91
C SER A 15 27.55 -25.07 2.56
N VAL A 16 26.33 -25.61 2.60
CA VAL A 16 25.18 -25.01 3.28
C VAL A 16 25.13 -25.56 4.70
N GLN A 17 25.37 -24.71 5.70
CA GLN A 17 25.12 -25.02 7.10
C GLN A 17 23.70 -24.60 7.47
N SER A 18 22.89 -25.58 7.82
CA SER A 18 21.54 -25.46 8.38
C SER A 18 21.61 -25.02 9.85
N ILE A 19 21.04 -23.87 10.17
CA ILE A 19 20.85 -23.40 11.55
C ILE A 19 19.43 -23.75 11.98
N THR A 20 19.29 -24.64 12.96
CA THR A 20 18.04 -24.94 13.66
C THR A 20 17.81 -23.95 14.80
N PRO A 21 16.59 -23.41 15.01
CA PRO A 21 16.31 -22.58 16.16
C PRO A 21 16.05 -23.44 17.42
N GLU A 22 16.74 -23.02 18.47
CA GLU A 22 16.75 -23.54 19.83
C GLU A 22 15.40 -23.26 20.54
N LYS A 23 14.88 -24.28 21.24
CA LYS A 23 13.72 -24.18 22.13
C LYS A 23 14.16 -23.49 23.42
N SER A 24 13.54 -22.37 23.80
CA SER A 24 13.65 -21.84 25.16
C SER A 24 12.58 -22.47 26.05
N GLU A 25 13.07 -23.11 27.10
CA GLU A 25 12.29 -23.80 28.12
C GLU A 25 11.70 -22.83 29.15
N LEU A 26 10.46 -23.16 29.47
CA LEU A 26 9.71 -22.98 30.71
C LEU A 26 10.59 -22.96 31.96
N ASN A 27 10.46 -21.92 32.81
CA ASN A 27 10.77 -22.04 34.23
C ASN A 27 9.60 -21.53 35.08
N ARG A 28 9.23 -22.40 36.02
CA ARG A 28 8.19 -22.29 37.04
C ARG A 28 8.90 -22.45 38.40
N GLU A 29 8.16 -22.15 39.47
CA GLU A 29 8.53 -22.20 40.90
C GLU A 29 9.14 -20.87 41.42
N THR A 30 8.86 -20.36 42.62
CA THR A 30 8.33 -20.98 43.85
C THR A 30 7.64 -19.93 44.73
N ALA A 31 6.76 -20.42 45.62
CA ALA A 31 5.98 -19.71 46.63
C ALA A 31 6.77 -19.24 47.88
N GLY A 32 6.09 -18.44 48.71
CA GLY A 32 6.42 -18.09 50.11
C GLY A 32 6.41 -16.57 50.32
N GLY A 33 5.76 -15.96 51.30
CA GLY A 33 5.08 -16.39 52.52
C GLY A 33 4.54 -15.13 53.22
N VAL A 34 3.69 -15.37 54.22
CA VAL A 34 2.83 -14.45 54.99
C VAL A 34 3.63 -13.44 55.84
N GLU A 35 3.16 -12.20 55.97
CA GLU A 35 3.04 -11.54 57.28
C GLU A 35 2.13 -10.29 57.27
N GLU A 36 1.38 -10.19 58.36
CA GLU A 36 0.27 -9.32 58.71
C GLU A 36 0.77 -8.25 59.68
N VAL A 37 0.51 -6.95 59.46
CA VAL A 37 0.36 -5.98 60.57
C VAL A 37 -0.61 -4.85 60.22
N SER A 38 -1.58 -4.73 61.13
CA SER A 38 -2.58 -3.69 61.39
C SER A 38 -2.03 -2.24 61.48
N GLN A 39 -2.79 -1.23 61.04
CA GLN A 39 -3.35 -0.21 61.95
C GLN A 39 -4.12 0.94 61.25
N VAL A 40 -5.15 1.36 61.98
CA VAL A 40 -6.14 2.42 61.82
C VAL A 40 -5.55 3.84 61.75
N GLN A 41 -6.09 4.73 60.89
CA GLN A 41 -6.51 6.11 61.24
C GLN A 41 -7.10 6.90 60.05
N ALA A 42 -8.33 7.41 60.23
CA ALA A 42 -8.87 8.60 59.55
C ALA A 42 -8.65 9.83 60.46
N PRO A 43 -9.01 11.11 60.12
CA PRO A 43 -9.60 11.66 58.89
C PRO A 43 -8.88 12.94 58.37
N ARG A 44 -9.01 13.30 57.09
CA ARG A 44 -8.72 14.68 56.64
C ARG A 44 -9.73 15.19 55.60
N ARG A 45 -10.64 16.02 56.12
CA ARG A 45 -11.02 17.36 55.65
C ARG A 45 -11.23 17.51 54.13
N ASN A 46 -12.50 17.65 53.75
CA ASN A 46 -12.97 18.12 52.44
C ASN A 46 -12.15 19.32 51.96
N SER A 47 -11.34 19.12 50.92
CA SER A 47 -10.91 20.19 50.03
C SER A 47 -12.08 20.52 49.10
N GLU A 48 -12.48 21.78 49.11
CA GLU A 48 -13.24 22.41 48.03
C GLU A 48 -12.56 22.14 46.68
N PRO A 49 -13.31 21.99 45.59
CA PRO A 49 -12.72 21.72 44.29
C PRO A 49 -11.86 22.91 43.86
N GLU A 50 -10.56 22.64 43.73
CA GLU A 50 -9.59 23.55 43.15
C GLU A 50 -10.07 24.01 41.77
N SER A 51 -10.36 25.31 41.69
CA SER A 51 -10.00 26.21 40.61
C SER A 51 -9.57 25.49 39.33
N SER A 52 -10.53 25.33 38.42
CA SER A 52 -10.37 25.09 36.99
C SER A 52 -9.11 25.78 36.45
N SER A 53 -7.98 25.07 36.44
CA SER A 53 -6.82 25.39 35.62
C SER A 53 -7.30 25.43 34.18
N SER A 54 -7.49 26.63 33.63
CA SER A 54 -7.77 26.84 32.22
C SER A 54 -6.57 26.26 31.46
N ARG A 55 -6.68 25.02 30.98
CA ARG A 55 -5.63 24.38 30.19
C ARG A 55 -5.35 25.28 28.99
N GLN A 56 -4.21 25.96 29.03
CA GLN A 56 -3.77 26.85 27.96
C GLN A 56 -3.65 26.05 26.67
N ILE A 57 -4.27 26.55 25.59
CA ILE A 57 -4.15 25.95 24.27
C ILE A 57 -2.73 26.22 23.76
N ALA A 58 -2.00 25.17 23.38
CA ALA A 58 -0.65 25.31 22.86
C ALA A 58 -0.66 26.01 21.49
N GLU A 59 0.31 26.88 21.24
CA GLU A 59 0.49 27.48 19.92
C GLU A 59 0.95 26.44 18.90
N GLY A 60 0.53 26.61 17.65
CA GLY A 60 0.92 25.73 16.54
C GLY A 60 -0.25 25.35 15.63
N LEU A 61 -0.02 24.32 14.82
CA LEU A 61 -0.96 23.82 13.84
C LEU A 61 -1.75 22.64 14.37
N TYR A 62 -3.05 22.65 14.17
CA TYR A 62 -3.97 21.58 14.53
C TYR A 62 -4.71 21.12 13.29
N TRP A 63 -4.91 19.81 13.17
CA TRP A 63 -5.54 19.18 12.02
C TRP A 63 -6.72 18.33 12.47
N ILE A 64 -7.75 18.26 11.62
CA ILE A 64 -8.90 17.38 11.84
C ILE A 64 -8.69 15.98 11.22
N GLY A 65 -7.77 15.86 10.26
CA GLY A 65 -7.48 14.63 9.53
C GLY A 65 -6.66 14.91 8.26
N THR A 66 -6.88 14.13 7.20
CA THR A 66 -6.19 14.25 5.90
C THR A 66 -6.92 15.17 4.90
N THR A 67 -7.85 15.99 5.36
CA THR A 67 -8.76 16.78 4.49
C THR A 67 -8.15 18.08 3.96
N GLY A 68 -6.86 18.32 4.15
CA GLY A 68 -6.22 19.61 3.82
C GLY A 68 -6.69 20.78 4.69
N LEU A 69 -7.59 20.54 5.66
CA LEU A 69 -8.09 21.54 6.59
C LEU A 69 -7.19 21.62 7.83
N GLY A 70 -6.87 22.83 8.25
CA GLY A 70 -6.16 23.04 9.51
C GLY A 70 -6.56 24.31 10.24
N LEU A 71 -6.11 24.36 11.48
CA LEU A 71 -6.34 25.44 12.43
C LEU A 71 -4.98 25.84 12.99
N GLU A 72 -4.62 27.10 12.84
CA GLU A 72 -3.39 27.67 13.41
C GLU A 72 -3.75 28.47 14.66
N VAL A 73 -3.09 28.19 15.78
CA VAL A 73 -3.19 28.95 17.03
C VAL A 73 -1.89 29.73 17.23
N SER A 74 -2.00 31.04 17.46
CA SER A 74 -0.88 31.90 17.83
C SER A 74 -1.34 32.92 18.86
N ARG A 75 -0.68 32.93 20.02
CA ARG A 75 -1.01 33.75 21.18
C ARG A 75 -2.47 33.56 21.61
N ASP A 76 -3.25 34.63 21.51
CA ASP A 76 -4.66 34.73 21.91
C ASP A 76 -5.62 34.64 20.72
N ARG A 77 -5.13 34.21 19.55
CA ARG A 77 -5.92 34.13 18.32
C ARG A 77 -5.71 32.81 17.58
N PHE A 78 -6.68 32.47 16.75
CA PHE A 78 -6.61 31.33 15.84
C PHE A 78 -7.15 31.68 14.45
N ARG A 79 -6.80 30.90 13.43
CA ARG A 79 -7.40 30.99 12.09
C ARG A 79 -7.48 29.62 11.46
N TYR A 80 -8.44 29.43 10.56
CA TYR A 80 -8.50 28.24 9.72
C TYR A 80 -7.68 28.44 8.44
N TYR A 81 -7.31 27.34 7.81
CA TYR A 81 -6.82 27.32 6.44
C TYR A 81 -7.31 26.06 5.72
N ASP A 82 -7.43 26.17 4.40
CA ASP A 82 -7.82 25.12 3.48
C ASP A 82 -7.08 25.28 2.15
N GLU A 83 -7.52 24.59 1.10
CA GLU A 83 -6.95 24.67 -0.25
C GLU A 83 -7.03 26.08 -0.87
N GLU A 84 -7.94 26.94 -0.40
CA GLU A 84 -8.05 28.33 -0.84
C GLU A 84 -7.14 29.28 -0.02
N GLY A 85 -6.40 28.75 0.96
CA GLY A 85 -5.46 29.47 1.80
C GLY A 85 -5.99 29.82 3.18
N TYR A 86 -5.42 30.86 3.79
CA TYR A 86 -5.68 31.25 5.18
C TYR A 86 -6.93 32.12 5.32
N LYS A 87 -7.77 31.79 6.32
CA LYS A 87 -8.92 32.61 6.72
C LYS A 87 -8.51 33.68 7.75
N GLU A 88 -9.45 34.56 8.09
CA GLU A 88 -9.23 35.63 9.06
C GLU A 88 -8.97 35.13 10.49
N TRP A 89 -8.18 35.89 11.24
CA TRP A 89 -7.90 35.62 12.65
C TRP A 89 -9.13 35.87 13.54
N ARG A 90 -9.37 34.95 14.46
CA ARG A 90 -10.45 34.95 15.45
C ARG A 90 -9.88 34.82 16.86
N ASP A 91 -10.66 35.19 17.86
CA ASP A 91 -10.26 35.14 19.27
C ASP A 91 -10.27 33.69 19.80
N VAL A 92 -9.20 33.27 20.50
CA VAL A 92 -9.04 31.91 21.02
C VAL A 92 -10.14 31.50 22.01
N ARG A 93 -10.89 32.45 22.58
CA ARG A 93 -12.07 32.18 23.43
C ARG A 93 -13.16 31.36 22.74
N GLY A 94 -13.15 31.29 21.40
CA GLY A 94 -14.02 30.39 20.64
C GLY A 94 -13.61 28.91 20.69
N LEU A 95 -12.44 28.59 21.26
CA LEU A 95 -11.90 27.23 21.32
C LEU A 95 -11.97 26.69 22.75
N THR A 96 -12.32 25.41 22.87
CA THR A 96 -12.34 24.67 24.14
C THR A 96 -11.20 23.65 24.17
N SER A 97 -10.29 23.78 25.13
CA SER A 97 -9.25 22.77 25.38
C SER A 97 -9.86 21.52 26.00
N ILE A 98 -9.82 20.39 25.28
CA ILE A 98 -10.36 19.11 25.76
C ILE A 98 -9.31 18.39 26.58
N LYS A 99 -8.11 18.25 26.02
CA LYS A 99 -6.91 17.69 26.66
C LYS A 99 -5.67 18.16 25.92
N GLU A 100 -4.50 17.77 26.40
CA GLU A 100 -3.24 18.09 25.72
C GLU A 100 -3.29 17.70 24.24
N GLY A 101 -3.04 18.70 23.38
CA GLY A 101 -3.05 18.56 21.93
C GLY A 101 -4.42 18.31 21.31
N VAL A 102 -5.54 18.51 22.01
CA VAL A 102 -6.90 18.38 21.46
C VAL A 102 -7.75 19.58 21.84
N ILE A 103 -8.24 20.30 20.83
CA ILE A 103 -9.15 21.43 20.98
C ILE A 103 -10.48 21.16 20.25
N PHE A 104 -11.54 21.81 20.69
CA PHE A 104 -12.87 21.76 20.07
C PHE A 104 -13.35 23.17 19.77
N ASP A 105 -13.81 23.44 18.55
CA ASP A 105 -14.23 24.78 18.11
C ASP A 105 -15.76 25.01 18.13
N GLY A 106 -16.52 24.05 18.65
CA GLY A 106 -17.98 24.04 18.60
C GLY A 106 -18.56 23.06 17.59
N GLU A 107 -17.77 22.67 16.58
CA GLU A 107 -18.20 21.75 15.52
C GLU A 107 -17.26 20.55 15.38
N ASN A 108 -15.94 20.79 15.43
CA ASN A 108 -14.89 19.83 15.10
C ASN A 108 -13.85 19.71 16.21
N TYR A 109 -13.29 18.51 16.34
CA TYR A 109 -12.10 18.28 17.15
C TYR A 109 -10.85 18.49 16.29
N TRP A 110 -9.88 19.24 16.81
CA TRP A 110 -8.61 19.50 16.15
C TRP A 110 -7.46 19.01 17.01
N CYS A 111 -6.55 18.27 16.38
CA CYS A 111 -5.46 17.62 17.08
C CYS A 111 -4.14 18.26 16.67
N TRP A 112 -3.27 18.51 17.65
CA TRP A 112 -1.98 19.13 17.41
C TRP A 112 -1.16 18.30 16.43
N SER A 113 -0.67 18.93 15.37
CA SER A 113 0.02 18.26 14.26
C SER A 113 1.30 17.57 14.69
N GLN A 114 1.96 18.05 15.75
CA GLN A 114 3.17 17.44 16.31
C GLN A 114 2.89 16.08 16.98
N LEU A 115 1.64 15.78 17.31
CA LEU A 115 1.22 14.52 17.93
C LEU A 115 0.65 13.52 16.92
N VAL A 116 0.69 13.82 15.61
CA VAL A 116 0.24 12.89 14.57
C VAL A 116 1.13 11.64 14.60
N PRO A 117 0.55 10.43 14.75
CA PRO A 117 1.32 9.21 14.66
C PRO A 117 1.94 9.09 13.26
N GLN A 118 3.27 8.98 13.22
CA GLN A 118 4.05 8.95 11.97
C GLN A 118 3.57 7.87 11.02
N GLY A 119 3.40 8.23 9.74
CA GLY A 119 3.07 7.29 8.66
C GLY A 119 1.67 6.68 8.72
N ARG A 120 0.69 7.34 9.37
CA ARG A 120 -0.68 6.81 9.45
C ARG A 120 -1.75 7.86 9.15
N VAL A 121 -2.80 7.42 8.47
CA VAL A 121 -4.04 8.19 8.29
C VAL A 121 -4.86 8.13 9.58
N GLY A 122 -5.28 9.28 10.08
CA GLY A 122 -6.10 9.39 11.27
C GLY A 122 -7.06 10.57 11.19
N SER A 123 -8.11 10.51 12.00
CA SER A 123 -8.99 11.64 12.25
C SER A 123 -8.87 12.08 13.70
N CYS A 124 -8.99 13.38 13.95
CA CYS A 124 -9.01 13.89 15.30
C CYS A 124 -10.36 13.61 15.95
N THR A 125 -10.32 13.22 17.23
CA THR A 125 -11.50 12.97 18.06
C THR A 125 -11.31 13.60 19.44
N ALA A 126 -12.33 13.60 20.29
CA ALA A 126 -12.21 14.02 21.69
C ALA A 126 -11.10 13.27 22.44
N GLN A 127 -10.79 12.03 22.03
CA GLN A 127 -9.73 11.20 22.59
C GLN A 127 -8.37 11.41 21.89
N GLY A 128 -8.23 12.42 21.04
CA GLY A 128 -7.03 12.68 20.25
C GLY A 128 -7.08 11.97 18.90
N TRP A 129 -5.91 11.73 18.32
CA TRP A 129 -5.77 11.03 17.05
C TRP A 129 -6.38 9.63 17.14
N LYS A 130 -7.51 9.44 16.47
CA LYS A 130 -8.04 8.13 16.18
C LYS A 130 -7.45 7.71 14.85
N ILE A 131 -6.41 6.89 14.93
CA ILE A 131 -5.88 6.24 13.75
C ILE A 131 -6.97 5.33 13.22
N ALA A 132 -7.29 5.48 11.94
CA ALA A 132 -8.05 4.46 11.27
C ALA A 132 -7.20 3.19 11.34
N THR A 133 -7.62 2.22 12.15
CA THR A 133 -7.17 0.85 11.96
C THR A 133 -7.72 0.43 10.61
N VAL A 134 -7.00 0.79 9.56
CA VAL A 134 -6.84 -0.12 8.44
C VAL A 134 -6.38 -1.42 9.11
N LYS A 135 -7.30 -2.39 9.27
CA LYS A 135 -6.87 -3.78 9.21
C LYS A 135 -5.94 -3.80 8.01
N ALA A 136 -4.72 -4.28 8.17
CA ALA A 136 -3.75 -4.34 7.09
C ALA A 136 -4.37 -5.00 5.85
N GLU A 137 -5.03 -4.19 5.02
CA GLU A 137 -4.96 -4.31 3.59
C GLU A 137 -3.53 -3.89 3.32
N GLU A 138 -2.67 -4.90 3.16
CA GLU A 138 -1.29 -4.72 2.74
C GLU A 138 -1.28 -3.71 1.60
N GLU A 139 -0.62 -2.57 1.80
CA GLU A 139 -0.40 -1.58 0.75
C GLU A 139 0.05 -2.30 -0.52
N ALA A 140 -0.42 -1.85 -1.69
CA ALA A 140 -0.07 -2.42 -2.99
C ALA A 140 1.44 -2.66 -3.03
N LYS A 141 1.82 -3.94 -3.05
CA LYS A 141 3.22 -4.30 -3.15
C LYS A 141 3.67 -3.84 -4.53
N GLU A 142 4.67 -2.97 -4.58
CA GLU A 142 5.35 -2.64 -5.84
C GLU A 142 5.77 -3.96 -6.49
N ILE A 143 5.26 -4.20 -7.70
CA ILE A 143 5.52 -5.46 -8.41
C ILE A 143 6.89 -5.39 -9.05
N GLY A 144 7.65 -6.48 -9.06
CA GLY A 144 8.93 -6.50 -9.77
C GLY A 144 8.73 -6.41 -11.28
N ILE A 145 9.75 -5.92 -12.00
CA ILE A 145 9.71 -5.74 -13.47
C ILE A 145 9.45 -7.06 -14.22
N GLU A 146 9.81 -8.19 -13.61
CA GLU A 146 9.52 -9.52 -14.11
C GLU A 146 8.01 -9.77 -14.26
N GLU A 147 7.19 -9.18 -13.39
CA GLU A 147 5.73 -9.31 -13.40
C GLU A 147 5.08 -8.61 -14.60
N LEU A 148 5.80 -7.73 -15.30
CA LEU A 148 5.37 -7.13 -16.56
C LEU A 148 5.59 -8.09 -17.75
N SER A 149 5.08 -9.32 -17.60
CA SER A 149 5.09 -10.34 -18.64
C SER A 149 3.87 -11.25 -18.53
N LEU A 150 3.39 -11.78 -19.66
CA LEU A 150 2.23 -12.68 -19.70
C LEU A 150 2.53 -13.88 -20.59
N GLY A 151 2.25 -15.08 -20.08
CA GLY A 151 2.46 -16.31 -20.86
C GLY A 151 3.91 -16.52 -21.30
N GLY A 152 4.87 -15.97 -20.54
CA GLY A 152 6.30 -15.99 -20.86
C GLY A 152 6.72 -14.97 -21.93
N ILE A 153 5.83 -14.12 -22.44
CA ILE A 153 6.16 -13.00 -23.32
C ILE A 153 6.51 -11.77 -22.47
N ARG A 154 7.71 -11.24 -22.69
CA ARG A 154 8.22 -10.05 -21.99
C ARG A 154 8.12 -8.82 -22.88
N LEU A 155 8.05 -7.65 -22.24
CA LEU A 155 8.28 -6.38 -22.92
C LEU A 155 9.61 -6.43 -23.69
N GLY A 156 9.58 -6.03 -24.96
CA GLY A 156 10.75 -6.02 -25.84
C GLY A 156 11.12 -7.37 -26.46
N ASP A 157 10.39 -8.46 -26.20
CA ASP A 157 10.60 -9.70 -26.95
C ASP A 157 10.36 -9.46 -28.46
N ASN A 158 11.32 -9.83 -29.29
CA ASN A 158 11.16 -9.75 -30.74
C ASN A 158 10.31 -10.91 -31.29
N GLU A 159 9.75 -10.73 -32.49
CA GLU A 159 8.88 -11.71 -33.15
C GLU A 159 9.48 -13.12 -33.20
N ALA A 160 10.77 -13.25 -33.54
CA ALA A 160 11.42 -14.55 -33.62
C ALA A 160 11.46 -15.27 -32.27
N THR A 161 11.70 -14.54 -31.17
CA THR A 161 11.64 -15.08 -29.81
C THR A 161 10.22 -15.52 -29.44
N ILE A 162 9.21 -14.73 -29.76
CA ILE A 162 7.82 -15.06 -29.46
C ILE A 162 7.38 -16.29 -30.26
N ARG A 163 7.71 -16.36 -31.56
CA ARG A 163 7.37 -17.52 -32.40
C ARG A 163 8.02 -18.81 -31.93
N ARG A 164 9.22 -18.75 -31.33
CA ARG A 164 9.82 -19.94 -30.69
C ARG A 164 9.06 -20.38 -29.44
N LYS A 165 8.45 -19.45 -28.71
CA LYS A 165 7.68 -19.74 -27.48
C LYS A 165 6.27 -20.22 -27.76
N LEU A 166 5.56 -19.54 -28.67
CA LEU A 166 4.11 -19.71 -28.87
C LEU A 166 3.73 -20.30 -30.23
N GLY A 167 4.67 -20.40 -31.17
CA GLY A 167 4.38 -20.77 -32.56
C GLY A 167 3.89 -19.58 -33.39
N ALA A 168 3.13 -19.85 -34.44
CA ALA A 168 2.55 -18.79 -35.27
C ALA A 168 1.29 -18.20 -34.63
N PRO A 169 1.04 -16.88 -34.76
CA PRO A 169 -0.20 -16.27 -34.31
C PRO A 169 -1.37 -16.72 -35.19
N ASP A 170 -2.58 -16.68 -34.63
CA ASP A 170 -3.84 -16.94 -35.34
C ASP A 170 -4.13 -15.82 -36.33
N ARG A 171 -3.81 -14.57 -35.96
CA ARG A 171 -3.96 -13.39 -36.81
C ARG A 171 -2.87 -12.36 -36.55
N ILE A 172 -2.50 -11.63 -37.60
CA ILE A 172 -1.74 -10.38 -37.49
C ILE A 172 -2.56 -9.30 -38.18
N SER A 173 -2.86 -8.21 -37.47
CA SER A 173 -3.58 -7.05 -38.01
C SER A 173 -2.74 -5.79 -37.85
N GLU A 174 -2.90 -4.83 -38.75
CA GLU A 174 -2.24 -3.54 -38.59
C GLU A 174 -2.99 -2.66 -37.60
N ASP A 175 -2.28 -2.08 -36.65
CA ASP A 175 -2.74 -0.97 -35.82
C ASP A 175 -2.00 0.30 -36.27
N PRO A 176 -2.69 1.34 -36.74
CA PRO A 176 -2.05 2.54 -37.26
C PRO A 176 -1.32 3.36 -36.19
N TYR A 177 -1.62 3.13 -34.90
CA TYR A 177 -1.02 3.86 -33.78
C TYR A 177 0.06 3.03 -33.11
N ASP A 178 -0.20 1.73 -32.91
CA ASP A 178 0.65 0.86 -32.10
C ASP A 178 1.44 -0.19 -32.90
N GLY A 179 1.39 -0.15 -34.23
CA GLY A 179 2.05 -1.14 -35.08
C GLY A 179 1.32 -2.49 -35.10
N PRO A 180 1.86 -3.52 -35.78
CA PRO A 180 1.12 -4.75 -36.00
C PRO A 180 0.76 -5.45 -34.68
N ARG A 181 -0.52 -5.78 -34.54
CA ARG A 181 -1.09 -6.55 -33.44
C ARG A 181 -1.07 -8.03 -33.78
N PHE A 182 -0.50 -8.82 -32.88
CA PHE A 182 -0.41 -10.27 -32.98
C PHE A 182 -1.46 -10.87 -32.05
N GLU A 183 -2.27 -11.77 -32.59
CA GLU A 183 -3.38 -12.40 -31.87
C GLU A 183 -3.17 -13.91 -31.83
N TYR A 184 -3.24 -14.45 -30.62
CA TYR A 184 -3.34 -15.86 -30.31
C TYR A 184 -4.66 -16.06 -29.54
N SER A 185 -5.16 -17.29 -29.51
CA SER A 185 -6.36 -17.64 -28.75
C SER A 185 -6.23 -17.27 -27.26
N GLY A 186 -6.78 -16.11 -26.88
CA GLY A 186 -6.75 -15.58 -25.51
C GLY A 186 -5.50 -14.78 -25.12
N LEU A 187 -4.65 -14.39 -26.08
CA LEU A 187 -3.50 -13.50 -25.87
C LEU A 187 -3.32 -12.59 -27.07
N GLU A 188 -3.17 -11.29 -26.83
CA GLU A 188 -2.84 -10.30 -27.86
C GLU A 188 -1.72 -9.37 -27.41
N PHE A 189 -0.96 -8.83 -28.35
CA PHE A 189 0.05 -7.79 -28.09
C PHE A 189 0.37 -7.02 -29.37
N ASN A 190 0.92 -5.81 -29.21
CA ASN A 190 1.45 -5.01 -30.30
C ASN A 190 2.96 -5.21 -30.45
N MET A 191 3.46 -5.09 -31.67
CA MET A 191 4.90 -5.17 -31.99
C MET A 191 5.42 -3.81 -32.42
N GLY A 192 6.25 -3.21 -31.56
CA GLY A 192 6.85 -1.91 -31.78
C GLY A 192 8.28 -2.01 -32.31
N LYS A 193 8.96 -0.88 -32.42
CA LYS A 193 10.38 -0.83 -32.85
C LYS A 193 11.32 -1.61 -31.92
N VAL A 194 10.97 -1.69 -30.64
CA VAL A 194 11.79 -2.32 -29.59
C VAL A 194 11.32 -3.73 -29.23
N GLY A 195 10.26 -4.24 -29.85
CA GLY A 195 9.68 -5.55 -29.56
C GLY A 195 8.23 -5.47 -29.06
N ALA A 196 7.76 -6.53 -28.41
CA ALA A 196 6.40 -6.63 -27.90
C ALA A 196 6.08 -5.61 -26.79
N PHE A 197 4.86 -5.09 -26.82
CA PHE A 197 4.29 -4.20 -25.80
C PHE A 197 2.75 -4.30 -25.82
N ASN A 198 2.05 -3.64 -24.88
CA ASN A 198 0.59 -3.71 -24.73
C ASN A 198 0.07 -5.16 -24.72
N ILE A 199 0.67 -6.00 -23.88
CA ILE A 199 0.38 -7.44 -23.84
C ILE A 199 -0.88 -7.67 -23.02
N LYS A 200 -1.88 -8.37 -23.55
CA LYS A 200 -3.14 -8.64 -22.86
C LYS A 200 -3.55 -10.10 -22.97
N SER A 201 -3.95 -10.69 -21.86
CA SER A 201 -4.46 -12.06 -21.75
C SER A 201 -5.91 -12.07 -21.27
N THR A 202 -6.73 -12.90 -21.91
CA THR A 202 -8.11 -13.25 -21.51
C THR A 202 -8.26 -14.75 -21.23
N SER A 203 -7.15 -15.49 -21.23
CA SER A 203 -7.11 -16.94 -21.06
C SER A 203 -6.26 -17.33 -19.85
N ASP A 204 -6.72 -18.32 -19.09
CA ASP A 204 -6.00 -18.91 -17.94
C ASP A 204 -4.66 -19.57 -18.32
N ARG A 205 -4.40 -19.77 -19.62
CA ARG A 205 -3.12 -20.25 -20.15
C ARG A 205 -1.98 -19.23 -20.11
N TYR A 206 -2.29 -17.93 -20.04
CA TYR A 206 -1.28 -16.87 -20.12
C TYR A 206 -1.37 -15.96 -18.91
N CYS A 207 -0.65 -16.35 -17.86
CA CYS A 207 -0.64 -15.67 -16.57
C CYS A 207 0.62 -14.82 -16.41
N THR A 208 0.62 -14.00 -15.36
CA THR A 208 1.84 -13.38 -14.84
C THR A 208 2.79 -14.44 -14.25
N PRO A 209 4.08 -14.13 -14.04
CA PRO A 209 5.01 -15.05 -13.39
C PRO A 209 4.60 -15.47 -11.98
N ALA A 210 4.00 -14.56 -11.20
CA ALA A 210 3.44 -14.91 -9.89
C ALA A 210 2.13 -15.74 -9.97
N GLY A 211 1.61 -15.99 -11.17
CA GLY A 211 0.48 -16.89 -11.40
C GLY A 211 -0.88 -16.21 -11.42
N VAL A 212 -0.96 -14.89 -11.60
CA VAL A 212 -2.24 -14.19 -11.78
C VAL A 212 -2.77 -14.40 -13.19
N CYS A 213 -3.96 -15.00 -13.28
CA CYS A 213 -4.59 -15.42 -14.53
C CYS A 213 -6.03 -14.86 -14.65
N PRO A 214 -6.53 -14.67 -15.88
CA PRO A 214 -7.97 -14.55 -16.12
C PRO A 214 -8.75 -15.71 -15.48
N GLY A 215 -9.86 -15.36 -14.84
CA GLY A 215 -10.69 -16.27 -14.06
C GLY A 215 -10.36 -16.39 -12.57
N MET A 216 -9.31 -15.76 -12.06
CA MET A 216 -9.05 -15.73 -10.61
C MET A 216 -10.03 -14.80 -9.86
N ALA A 217 -10.26 -15.03 -8.57
CA ALA A 217 -10.99 -14.08 -7.74
C ALA A 217 -10.08 -12.90 -7.34
N LEU A 218 -10.64 -11.69 -7.22
CA LEU A 218 -9.92 -10.50 -6.75
C LEU A 218 -9.23 -10.73 -5.40
N SER A 219 -9.85 -11.49 -4.50
CA SER A 219 -9.26 -11.84 -3.20
C SER A 219 -7.95 -12.61 -3.34
N GLU A 220 -7.82 -13.48 -4.34
CA GLU A 220 -6.60 -14.24 -4.60
C GLU A 220 -5.52 -13.35 -5.21
N VAL A 221 -5.90 -12.46 -6.13
CA VAL A 221 -4.99 -11.45 -6.68
C VAL A 221 -4.39 -10.57 -5.58
N ARG A 222 -5.23 -10.12 -4.65
CA ARG A 222 -4.80 -9.30 -3.50
C ARG A 222 -3.90 -10.04 -2.52
N GLN A 223 -3.99 -11.37 -2.44
CA GLN A 223 -3.02 -12.17 -1.67
C GLN A 223 -1.64 -12.23 -2.33
N ILE A 224 -1.58 -12.06 -3.65
CA ILE A 224 -0.33 -12.14 -4.42
C ILE A 224 0.36 -10.77 -4.48
N TYR A 225 -0.39 -9.70 -4.79
CA TYR A 225 0.15 -8.36 -5.04
C TYR A 225 -0.21 -7.32 -3.97
N GLY A 226 -0.96 -7.69 -2.94
CA GLY A 226 -1.49 -6.74 -1.96
C GLY A 226 -2.74 -6.00 -2.46
N ALA A 227 -3.29 -5.15 -1.61
CA ALA A 227 -4.47 -4.36 -1.93
C ALA A 227 -4.12 -3.22 -2.88
N SER A 228 -4.95 -3.02 -3.90
CA SER A 228 -4.89 -1.86 -4.79
C SER A 228 -6.28 -1.24 -4.92
N GLU A 229 -6.31 0.05 -5.26
CA GLU A 229 -7.53 0.81 -5.53
C GLU A 229 -8.27 0.20 -6.73
N ILE A 230 -9.59 0.11 -6.62
CA ILE A 230 -10.45 -0.31 -7.73
C ILE A 230 -10.91 0.95 -8.44
N PHE A 231 -10.49 1.08 -9.69
CA PHE A 231 -10.97 2.10 -10.61
C PHE A 231 -12.23 1.59 -11.33
N ASP A 232 -13.17 2.50 -11.57
CA ASP A 232 -14.35 2.26 -12.42
C ASP A 232 -14.44 3.40 -13.43
N ARG A 233 -14.17 3.10 -14.71
CA ARG A 233 -14.11 4.10 -15.78
C ARG A 233 -15.13 3.82 -16.88
N GLY A 234 -16.38 3.59 -16.50
CA GLY A 234 -17.51 3.53 -17.44
C GLY A 234 -17.33 2.45 -18.52
N GLU A 235 -16.96 2.86 -19.73
CA GLU A 235 -16.75 1.94 -20.86
C GLU A 235 -15.54 1.00 -20.69
N GLU A 236 -14.51 1.40 -19.93
CA GLU A 236 -13.39 0.49 -19.61
C GLU A 236 -13.77 -0.54 -18.52
N GLY A 237 -14.89 -0.34 -17.83
CA GLY A 237 -15.31 -1.14 -16.70
C GLY A 237 -14.44 -0.95 -15.45
N ARG A 238 -14.47 -1.97 -14.58
CA ARG A 238 -13.76 -2.00 -13.31
C ARG A 238 -12.40 -2.65 -13.45
N PHE A 239 -11.37 -2.09 -12.82
CA PHE A 239 -10.04 -2.67 -12.85
C PHE A 239 -9.18 -2.21 -11.66
N ILE A 240 -8.05 -2.89 -11.46
CA ILE A 240 -6.99 -2.49 -10.53
C ILE A 240 -5.67 -2.37 -11.28
N GLU A 241 -4.76 -1.55 -10.75
CA GLU A 241 -3.44 -1.34 -11.34
C GLU A 241 -2.34 -1.63 -10.30
N TYR A 242 -1.26 -2.23 -10.77
CA TYR A 242 -0.04 -2.45 -10.01
C TYR A 242 1.14 -1.89 -10.78
N TYR A 243 1.81 -0.92 -10.17
CA TYR A 243 2.95 -0.23 -10.77
C TYR A 243 4.24 -0.92 -10.35
N GLY A 244 5.19 -0.98 -11.29
CA GLY A 244 6.52 -1.49 -11.01
C GLY A 244 7.51 -0.39 -10.59
N PRO A 245 8.75 -0.79 -10.27
CA PRO A 245 9.98 -0.07 -10.48
C PRO A 245 9.98 1.44 -10.65
N ARG A 246 9.79 2.31 -9.66
CA ARG A 246 10.11 3.76 -9.85
C ARG A 246 9.25 4.48 -10.91
N GLY A 247 7.97 4.14 -11.04
CA GLY A 247 7.05 4.86 -11.93
C GLY A 247 7.37 4.61 -13.41
N GLU A 248 7.66 3.35 -13.74
CA GLU A 248 7.88 2.94 -15.13
C GLU A 248 6.69 3.34 -16.00
N THR A 249 6.96 3.53 -17.29
CA THR A 249 5.92 3.80 -18.28
C THR A 249 4.98 2.60 -18.45
N CYS A 250 5.25 1.44 -17.85
CA CYS A 250 4.40 0.27 -17.95
C CYS A 250 3.94 -0.23 -16.57
N TRP A 251 2.73 -0.78 -16.52
CA TRP A 251 2.11 -1.33 -15.31
C TRP A 251 1.25 -2.55 -15.63
N LEU A 252 0.89 -3.30 -14.59
CA LEU A 252 -0.06 -4.38 -14.70
C LEU A 252 -1.48 -3.85 -14.45
N LYS A 253 -2.37 -3.99 -15.43
CA LYS A 253 -3.81 -3.69 -15.33
C LYS A 253 -4.58 -4.99 -15.26
N ILE A 254 -5.41 -5.15 -14.23
CA ILE A 254 -6.24 -6.35 -14.04
C ILE A 254 -7.70 -5.91 -14.13
N ALA A 255 -8.36 -6.27 -15.24
CA ALA A 255 -9.77 -5.98 -15.45
C ALA A 255 -10.64 -6.96 -14.66
N LEU A 256 -11.69 -6.44 -14.04
CA LEU A 256 -12.62 -7.18 -13.19
C LEU A 256 -13.97 -7.27 -13.88
N GLY A 257 -14.43 -8.51 -14.08
CA GLY A 257 -15.76 -8.82 -14.57
C GLY A 257 -16.76 -9.05 -13.43
N ALA A 258 -17.78 -9.85 -13.73
CA ALA A 258 -18.82 -10.21 -12.77
C ALA A 258 -18.25 -10.93 -11.53
N ALA A 259 -18.85 -10.67 -10.37
CA ALA A 259 -18.48 -11.28 -9.08
C ALA A 259 -17.00 -11.09 -8.71
N ASP A 260 -16.39 -9.97 -9.10
CA ASP A 260 -15.00 -9.62 -8.83
C ASP A 260 -14.01 -10.71 -9.29
N ARG A 261 -14.29 -11.31 -10.45
CA ARG A 261 -13.37 -12.23 -11.11
C ARG A 261 -12.55 -11.50 -12.15
N VAL A 262 -11.28 -11.87 -12.28
CA VAL A 262 -10.38 -11.33 -13.31
C VAL A 262 -10.93 -11.70 -14.68
N GLU A 263 -11.28 -10.70 -15.47
CA GLU A 263 -11.71 -10.88 -16.86
C GLU A 263 -10.50 -10.87 -17.80
N SER A 264 -9.55 -9.97 -17.56
CA SER A 264 -8.30 -9.93 -18.30
C SER A 264 -7.15 -9.39 -17.46
N VAL A 265 -5.94 -9.77 -17.86
CA VAL A 265 -4.69 -9.23 -17.30
C VAL A 265 -3.92 -8.59 -18.45
N ALA A 266 -3.43 -7.37 -18.26
CA ALA A 266 -2.69 -6.64 -19.27
C ALA A 266 -1.42 -6.00 -18.70
N VAL A 267 -0.35 -6.04 -19.48
CA VAL A 267 0.82 -5.17 -19.32
C VAL A 267 0.56 -3.95 -20.20
N ALA A 268 0.09 -2.87 -19.58
CA ALA A 268 -0.21 -1.61 -20.25
C ALA A 268 1.02 -0.69 -20.20
N CYS A 269 1.28 0.03 -21.29
CA CYS A 269 2.36 1.00 -21.35
C CYS A 269 1.84 2.37 -21.80
N GLN A 270 2.25 3.42 -21.12
CA GLN A 270 2.11 4.80 -21.56
C GLN A 270 3.13 5.07 -22.69
N PRO A 271 2.69 5.64 -23.82
CA PRO A 271 3.56 5.99 -24.93
C PRO A 271 4.58 7.10 -24.60
#